data_AF-A0A2N2LBL7-F1
#
_entry.id   AF-A0A2N2LBL7-F1
#
_cell.length_a   1.000
_cell.length_b   1.000
_cell.length_c   1.000
_cell.angle_alpha   90.00
_cell.angle_beta   90.00
_cell.angle_gamma   90.00
#
_symmetry.space_group_name_H-M   'P 1'
#
loop_
_entity.id
_entity.type
_entity.pdbx_description
1 polymer ?
#
loop_
_entity_poly.entity_id
_entity_poly.type
_entity_poly.pdbx_seq_one_letter_code
_entity_poly.pdbx_strand_id
1 'polypeptide(L)'
;MKPLIFIIICLAFCSCMRALSGYGISEASPLDLVNPVLSIVYPAAGDTLYSGLYHEISWTCIDSNLSSESTSLWYSIDGGSSYFSMAQNIPATAPFQWLVPETETVNAKIQLKVTDTFGNSKRAFTQFPFSIIDAPLSTPTGISISVDNVTNDINIYWQPVNSLVTGYPLSADAYIVLCSDTPAEDIESYTVLSMLKALTYTHLAAADQYGKNFYRIIAFAATGNVRTAIQTKLDQTPETPLTWGEMKAYIDLIKRGNQ
;
A
#
# COMPACT_ATOMS: atom_id res chain seq x y z
N MET A 1 -96.13 -26.63 -28.80
CA MET A 1 -95.12 -25.67 -28.30
C MET A 1 -94.10 -26.47 -27.49
N LYS A 2 -92.80 -26.42 -27.87
CA LYS A 2 -91.60 -26.90 -27.13
C LYS A 2 -91.48 -28.44 -26.96
N PRO A 3 -90.74 -29.10 -27.87
CA PRO A 3 -89.38 -29.52 -27.49
C PRO A 3 -88.30 -29.30 -28.56
N LEU A 4 -88.67 -28.78 -29.75
CA LEU A 4 -87.73 -28.57 -30.86
C LEU A 4 -86.78 -27.38 -30.64
N ILE A 5 -87.10 -26.46 -29.72
CA ILE A 5 -86.29 -25.28 -29.40
C ILE A 5 -85.12 -25.58 -28.45
N PHE A 6 -85.14 -26.70 -27.70
CA PHE A 6 -84.06 -27.02 -26.75
C PHE A 6 -82.88 -27.78 -27.39
N ILE A 7 -83.12 -28.52 -28.48
CA ILE A 7 -82.07 -29.30 -29.17
C ILE A 7 -81.18 -28.40 -30.05
N ILE A 8 -81.72 -27.29 -30.57
CA ILE A 8 -80.94 -26.33 -31.39
C ILE A 8 -80.04 -25.43 -30.51
N ILE A 9 -80.38 -25.23 -29.23
CA ILE A 9 -79.54 -24.47 -28.29
C ILE A 9 -78.34 -25.29 -27.78
N CYS A 10 -78.44 -26.63 -27.71
CA CYS A 10 -77.29 -27.49 -27.39
C CYS A 10 -76.35 -27.76 -28.59
N LEU A 11 -76.85 -27.67 -29.83
CA LEU A 11 -76.00 -27.80 -31.04
C LEU A 11 -75.33 -26.49 -31.48
N ALA A 12 -75.72 -25.34 -30.90
CA ALA A 12 -75.00 -24.07 -31.07
C ALA A 12 -73.76 -23.94 -30.17
N PHE A 13 -73.49 -24.92 -29.29
CA PHE A 13 -72.32 -24.95 -28.39
C PHE A 13 -71.26 -25.97 -28.78
N CYS A 14 -71.43 -26.74 -29.87
CA CYS A 14 -70.51 -27.83 -30.22
C CYS A 14 -69.69 -27.61 -31.49
N SER A 15 -69.66 -26.39 -32.01
CA SER A 15 -68.74 -26.03 -33.09
C SER A 15 -68.13 -24.67 -32.80
N CYS A 16 -66.79 -24.65 -32.68
CA CYS A 16 -65.89 -23.48 -32.72
C CYS A 16 -65.07 -23.17 -31.45
N MET A 17 -64.85 -24.11 -30.53
CA MET A 17 -63.58 -24.08 -29.79
C MET A 17 -62.56 -24.95 -30.53
N ARG A 18 -62.02 -24.41 -31.63
CA ARG A 18 -60.64 -24.78 -31.98
C ARG A 18 -59.78 -24.15 -30.91
N ALA A 19 -59.27 -24.93 -29.97
CA ALA A 19 -58.22 -24.46 -29.10
C ALA A 19 -57.03 -24.08 -30.01
N LEU A 20 -56.79 -22.78 -30.16
CA LEU A 20 -55.55 -22.30 -30.75
C LEU A 20 -54.46 -22.47 -29.69
N SER A 21 -53.56 -23.43 -29.89
CA SER A 21 -52.33 -23.51 -29.13
C SER A 21 -51.32 -22.55 -29.75
N GLY A 22 -50.82 -21.60 -28.95
CA GLY A 22 -49.55 -20.92 -29.23
C GLY A 22 -48.41 -21.74 -28.62
N TYR A 23 -47.25 -21.73 -29.26
CA TYR A 23 -46.01 -22.24 -28.70
C TYR A 23 -44.94 -21.15 -28.81
N GLY A 24 -44.13 -21.04 -27.77
CA GLY A 24 -42.89 -20.26 -27.79
C GLY A 24 -41.73 -21.18 -27.45
N ILE A 25 -40.66 -21.11 -28.23
CA ILE A 25 -39.33 -21.55 -27.78
C ILE A 25 -38.78 -20.47 -26.85
N SER A 26 -38.30 -20.85 -25.67
CA SER A 26 -37.31 -20.01 -24.99
C SER A 26 -36.01 -20.05 -25.80
N GLU A 27 -35.36 -18.90 -25.98
CA GLU A 27 -33.99 -18.92 -26.47
C GLU A 27 -33.10 -19.63 -25.45
N ALA A 28 -32.11 -20.39 -25.93
CA ALA A 28 -31.11 -20.96 -25.05
C ALA A 28 -30.34 -19.80 -24.39
N SER A 29 -30.45 -19.66 -23.08
CA SER A 29 -29.55 -18.79 -22.34
C SER A 29 -28.16 -19.43 -22.40
N PRO A 30 -27.11 -18.72 -22.85
CA PRO A 30 -25.77 -19.27 -22.80
C PRO A 30 -25.44 -19.57 -21.33
N LEU A 31 -25.24 -20.84 -21.01
CA LEU A 31 -24.75 -21.24 -19.70
C LEU A 31 -23.23 -21.24 -19.77
N ASP A 32 -22.58 -20.48 -18.90
CA ASP A 32 -21.14 -20.58 -18.67
C ASP A 32 -20.88 -21.19 -17.30
N LEU A 33 -20.01 -22.21 -17.27
CA LEU A 33 -19.57 -22.93 -16.07
C LEU A 33 -18.04 -22.92 -15.94
N VAL A 34 -17.33 -22.19 -16.81
CA VAL A 34 -15.87 -22.14 -16.85
C VAL A 34 -15.40 -20.98 -15.99
N ASN A 35 -14.44 -21.24 -15.10
CA ASN A 35 -13.83 -20.18 -14.31
C ASN A 35 -12.76 -19.44 -15.13
N PRO A 36 -12.53 -18.14 -14.86
CA PRO A 36 -11.43 -17.40 -15.48
C PRO A 36 -10.07 -18.05 -15.27
N VAL A 37 -9.19 -17.92 -16.26
CA VAL A 37 -7.76 -18.25 -16.12
C VAL A 37 -7.06 -17.03 -15.56
N LEU A 38 -6.45 -17.17 -14.38
CA LEU A 38 -5.93 -16.05 -13.59
C LEU A 38 -4.54 -16.37 -13.03
N SER A 39 -3.57 -15.47 -13.21
CA SER A 39 -2.24 -15.58 -12.60
C SER A 39 -1.63 -14.22 -12.32
N ILE A 40 -1.04 -14.04 -11.13
CA ILE A 40 -0.32 -12.82 -10.75
C ILE A 40 1.06 -12.84 -11.40
N VAL A 41 1.41 -11.75 -12.07
CA VAL A 41 2.69 -11.58 -12.78
C VAL A 41 3.69 -10.82 -11.90
N TYR A 42 3.23 -9.76 -11.22
CA TYR A 42 4.05 -8.97 -10.31
C TYR A 42 3.24 -8.51 -9.08
N PRO A 43 3.83 -8.53 -7.86
CA PRO A 43 5.18 -8.99 -7.53
C PRO A 43 5.34 -10.51 -7.70
N ALA A 44 6.53 -10.91 -8.13
CA ALA A 44 6.96 -12.28 -8.28
C ALA A 44 7.73 -12.76 -7.04
N ALA A 45 8.11 -14.04 -7.07
CA ALA A 45 8.89 -14.69 -6.03
C ALA A 45 10.22 -13.98 -5.80
N GLY A 46 10.49 -13.58 -4.55
CA GLY A 46 11.76 -12.95 -4.18
C GLY A 46 11.91 -11.48 -4.59
N ASP A 47 10.87 -10.88 -5.19
CA ASP A 47 10.86 -9.43 -5.41
C ASP A 47 10.93 -8.67 -4.09
N THR A 48 11.45 -7.45 -4.18
CA THR A 48 11.49 -6.52 -3.07
C THR A 48 10.71 -5.27 -3.46
N LEU A 49 9.67 -4.98 -2.69
CA LEU A 49 8.90 -3.74 -2.78
C LEU A 49 9.31 -2.82 -1.65
N TYR A 50 9.21 -1.52 -1.89
CA TYR A 50 9.61 -0.52 -0.92
C TYR A 50 8.40 0.04 -0.18
N SER A 51 8.46 -0.01 1.15
CA SER A 51 7.45 0.57 2.03
C SER A 51 7.18 2.03 1.68
N GLY A 52 5.92 2.45 1.77
CA GLY A 52 5.52 3.84 1.56
C GLY A 52 5.61 4.33 0.11
N LEU A 53 6.09 3.52 -0.83
CA LEU A 53 6.09 3.83 -2.26
C LEU A 53 4.91 3.17 -2.97
N TYR A 54 4.50 3.78 -4.08
CA TYR A 54 3.60 3.12 -5.01
C TYR A 54 4.37 2.07 -5.78
N HIS A 55 3.82 0.86 -5.88
CA HIS A 55 4.29 -0.19 -6.75
C HIS A 55 3.12 -0.69 -7.61
N GLU A 56 3.42 -1.02 -8.86
CA GLU A 56 2.43 -1.66 -9.72
C GLU A 56 2.16 -3.08 -9.23
N ILE A 57 0.92 -3.56 -9.35
CA ILE A 57 0.53 -4.97 -9.25
C ILE A 57 -0.02 -5.35 -10.62
N SER A 58 0.49 -6.43 -11.21
CA SER A 58 0.06 -6.88 -12.53
C SER A 58 -0.26 -8.36 -12.55
N TRP A 59 -1.20 -8.74 -13.42
CA TRP A 59 -1.69 -10.10 -13.56
C TRP A 59 -2.20 -10.36 -14.98
N THR A 60 -2.39 -11.63 -15.29
CA THR A 60 -3.07 -12.09 -16.51
C THR A 60 -4.44 -12.64 -16.14
N CYS A 61 -5.46 -12.23 -16.90
CA CYS A 61 -6.81 -12.77 -16.79
C CYS A 61 -7.35 -13.06 -18.20
N ILE A 62 -7.81 -14.29 -18.43
CA ILE A 62 -8.38 -14.72 -19.70
C ILE A 62 -9.72 -15.39 -19.41
N ASP A 63 -10.78 -14.78 -19.93
CA ASP A 63 -12.15 -15.30 -19.92
C ASP A 63 -13.00 -14.52 -20.97
N SER A 64 -13.96 -15.16 -21.62
CA SER A 64 -14.82 -14.53 -22.64
C SER A 64 -15.94 -13.66 -22.07
N ASN A 65 -16.25 -13.81 -20.78
CA ASN A 65 -17.42 -13.26 -20.12
C ASN A 65 -17.06 -12.31 -18.96
N LEU A 66 -15.87 -11.71 -18.99
CA LEU A 66 -15.42 -10.74 -17.98
C LEU A 66 -16.28 -9.47 -18.01
N SER A 67 -16.63 -8.98 -16.82
CA SER A 67 -17.12 -7.60 -16.67
C SER A 67 -15.93 -6.63 -16.63
N SER A 68 -16.20 -5.36 -16.94
CA SER A 68 -15.20 -4.29 -16.89
C SER A 68 -14.61 -4.05 -15.50
N GLU A 69 -15.28 -4.47 -14.44
CA GLU A 69 -14.92 -4.25 -13.03
C GLU A 69 -15.22 -5.51 -12.20
N SER A 70 -14.45 -6.57 -12.45
CA SER A 70 -14.69 -7.91 -11.88
C SER A 70 -13.64 -8.35 -10.86
N THR A 71 -12.69 -7.47 -10.54
CA THR A 71 -11.47 -7.85 -9.82
C THR A 71 -11.40 -7.24 -8.43
N SER A 72 -10.96 -8.05 -7.48
CA SER A 72 -10.67 -7.62 -6.11
C SER A 72 -9.29 -8.09 -5.70
N LEU A 73 -8.59 -7.22 -4.97
CA LEU A 73 -7.19 -7.33 -4.59
C LEU A 73 -7.02 -7.22 -3.08
N TRP A 74 -6.19 -8.10 -2.53
CA TRP A 74 -5.78 -8.08 -1.13
C TRP A 74 -4.29 -8.34 -1.00
N TYR A 75 -3.70 -7.85 0.08
CA TYR A 75 -2.34 -8.19 0.47
C TYR A 75 -2.31 -8.85 1.84
N SER A 76 -1.26 -9.60 2.10
CA SER A 76 -0.93 -10.19 3.40
C SER A 76 0.50 -9.79 3.74
N ILE A 77 0.76 -9.56 5.03
CA ILE A 77 2.09 -9.34 5.58
C ILE A 77 2.58 -10.51 6.45
N ASP A 78 1.74 -11.53 6.62
CA ASP A 78 1.90 -12.65 7.57
C ASP A 78 1.88 -14.03 6.87
N GLY A 79 2.38 -14.10 5.64
CA GLY A 79 2.49 -15.33 4.87
C GLY A 79 1.16 -15.88 4.35
N GLY A 80 0.09 -15.09 4.38
CA GLY A 80 -1.25 -15.45 3.95
C GLY A 80 -2.16 -15.95 5.07
N SER A 81 -1.81 -15.69 6.33
CA SER A 81 -2.65 -16.04 7.49
C SER A 81 -3.84 -15.07 7.60
N SER A 82 -3.61 -13.79 7.27
CA SER A 82 -4.64 -12.76 7.15
C SER A 82 -4.42 -11.91 5.88
N TYR A 83 -5.51 -11.30 5.40
CA TYR A 83 -5.49 -10.48 4.19
C TYR A 83 -6.22 -9.14 4.42
N PHE A 84 -5.59 -8.07 3.97
CA PHE A 84 -6.09 -6.70 4.00
C PHE A 84 -6.57 -6.30 2.60
N SER A 85 -7.75 -5.67 2.50
CA SER A 85 -8.32 -5.22 1.23
C SER A 85 -7.52 -4.06 0.66
N MET A 86 -7.08 -4.17 -0.60
CA MET A 86 -6.47 -3.06 -1.35
C MET A 86 -7.50 -2.33 -2.19
N ALA A 87 -8.24 -3.08 -3.00
CA ALA A 87 -9.22 -2.55 -3.93
C ALA A 87 -10.25 -3.62 -4.30
N GLN A 88 -11.42 -3.19 -4.72
CA GLN A 88 -12.52 -4.05 -5.17
C GLN A 88 -13.16 -3.42 -6.39
N ASN A 89 -13.74 -4.26 -7.26
CA ASN A 89 -14.38 -3.86 -8.51
C ASN A 89 -13.45 -3.02 -9.40
N ILE A 90 -12.20 -3.46 -9.56
CA ILE A 90 -11.25 -2.84 -10.49
C ILE A 90 -11.22 -3.59 -11.83
N PRO A 91 -10.65 -2.99 -12.89
CA PRO A 91 -10.56 -3.65 -14.19
C PRO A 91 -9.81 -4.99 -14.16
N ALA A 92 -10.32 -5.97 -14.89
CA ALA A 92 -9.77 -7.34 -14.88
C ALA A 92 -8.44 -7.52 -15.59
N THR A 93 -8.06 -6.56 -16.42
CA THR A 93 -6.88 -6.68 -17.30
C THR A 93 -5.97 -5.46 -17.22
N ALA A 94 -6.22 -4.53 -16.30
CA ALA A 94 -5.37 -3.36 -16.09
C ALA A 94 -4.53 -3.54 -14.83
N PRO A 95 -3.26 -3.10 -14.82
CA PRO A 95 -2.46 -3.10 -13.62
C PRO A 95 -3.05 -2.16 -12.55
N PHE A 96 -2.71 -2.43 -11.29
CA PHE A 96 -3.15 -1.65 -10.14
C PHE A 96 -1.96 -0.96 -9.45
N GLN A 97 -2.04 0.35 -9.21
CA GLN A 97 -1.03 1.07 -8.45
C GLN A 97 -1.33 0.93 -6.95
N TRP A 98 -0.45 0.23 -6.23
CA TRP A 98 -0.58 -0.06 -4.81
C TRP A 98 0.39 0.77 -4.00
N LEU A 99 -0.12 1.54 -3.03
CA LEU A 99 0.71 2.13 -1.98
C LEU A 99 1.09 1.03 -0.98
N VAL A 100 2.35 0.61 -1.02
CA VAL A 100 2.87 -0.48 -0.19
C VAL A 100 2.85 -0.06 1.29
N PRO A 101 2.33 -0.89 2.21
CA PRO A 101 2.29 -0.57 3.64
C PRO A 101 3.71 -0.43 4.20
N GLU A 102 3.84 0.31 5.31
CA GLU A 102 5.13 0.50 5.97
C GLU A 102 5.58 -0.64 6.86
N THR A 103 4.73 -1.66 7.02
CA THR A 103 5.10 -2.83 7.79
C THR A 103 6.06 -3.70 6.99
N GLU A 104 7.30 -3.77 7.46
CA GLU A 104 8.34 -4.59 6.84
C GLU A 104 8.06 -6.07 7.08
N THR A 105 8.27 -6.88 6.05
CA THR A 105 8.09 -8.33 6.14
C THR A 105 8.80 -9.01 4.98
N VAL A 106 9.30 -10.23 5.19
CA VAL A 106 9.79 -11.11 4.13
C VAL A 106 8.74 -12.13 3.68
N ASN A 107 7.52 -12.03 4.22
CA ASN A 107 6.44 -12.99 4.02
C ASN A 107 5.21 -12.35 3.34
N ALA A 108 5.39 -11.26 2.59
CA ALA A 108 4.27 -10.60 1.94
C ALA A 108 3.69 -11.46 0.81
N LYS A 109 2.37 -11.41 0.65
CA LYS A 109 1.64 -12.10 -0.44
C LYS A 109 0.53 -11.24 -1.00
N ILE A 110 0.24 -11.39 -2.29
CA ILE A 110 -0.97 -10.82 -2.90
C ILE A 110 -1.98 -11.94 -3.15
N GLN A 111 -3.24 -11.65 -2.89
CA GLN A 111 -4.38 -12.44 -3.33
C GLN A 111 -5.22 -11.61 -4.30
N LEU A 112 -5.62 -12.24 -5.39
CA LEU A 112 -6.48 -11.69 -6.42
C LEU A 112 -7.72 -12.58 -6.58
N LYS A 113 -8.90 -11.99 -6.79
CA LYS A 113 -10.10 -12.70 -7.19
C LYS A 113 -10.72 -12.02 -8.40
N VAL A 114 -11.10 -12.80 -9.41
CA VAL A 114 -11.90 -12.34 -10.56
C VAL A 114 -13.19 -13.14 -10.63
N THR A 115 -14.31 -12.49 -10.95
CA THR A 115 -15.62 -13.11 -11.15
C THR A 115 -16.21 -12.67 -12.50
N ASP A 116 -16.61 -13.61 -13.34
CA ASP A 116 -17.22 -13.29 -14.64
C ASP A 116 -18.69 -12.81 -14.48
N THR A 117 -19.35 -12.52 -15.60
CA THR A 117 -20.76 -12.08 -15.62
C THR A 117 -21.78 -13.19 -15.33
N PHE A 118 -21.37 -14.47 -15.34
CA PHE A 118 -22.20 -15.63 -15.02
C PHE A 118 -22.02 -16.11 -13.56
N GLY A 119 -21.11 -15.50 -12.81
CA GLY A 119 -20.81 -15.80 -11.42
C GLY A 119 -19.67 -16.81 -11.20
N ASN A 120 -19.02 -17.28 -12.27
CA ASN A 120 -17.83 -18.13 -12.16
C ASN A 120 -16.66 -17.29 -11.64
N SER A 121 -15.84 -17.87 -10.76
CA SER A 121 -14.77 -17.09 -10.13
C SER A 121 -13.50 -17.88 -9.89
N LYS A 122 -12.37 -17.18 -9.99
CA LYS A 122 -11.05 -17.73 -9.71
C LYS A 122 -10.31 -16.85 -8.72
N ARG A 123 -9.60 -17.48 -7.79
CA ARG A 123 -8.59 -16.83 -6.96
C ARG A 123 -7.19 -17.19 -7.44
N ALA A 124 -6.29 -16.24 -7.37
CA ALA A 124 -4.86 -16.41 -7.59
C ALA A 124 -4.10 -15.81 -6.40
N PHE A 125 -2.90 -16.35 -6.16
CA PHE A 125 -2.00 -15.91 -5.12
C PHE A 125 -0.61 -15.77 -5.73
N THR A 126 0.23 -14.91 -5.15
CA THR A 126 1.66 -14.96 -5.46
C THR A 126 2.19 -16.35 -5.10
N GLN A 127 2.96 -16.96 -6.01
CA GLN A 127 3.40 -18.35 -5.85
C GLN A 127 4.33 -18.52 -4.64
N PHE A 128 5.12 -17.48 -4.35
CA PHE A 128 6.06 -17.40 -3.25
C PHE A 128 5.92 -16.03 -2.58
N PRO A 129 6.40 -15.87 -1.34
CA PRO A 129 6.44 -14.56 -0.71
C PRO A 129 7.41 -13.61 -1.42
N PHE A 130 7.15 -12.32 -1.27
CA PHE A 130 8.05 -11.23 -1.60
C PHE A 130 8.35 -10.41 -0.34
N SER A 131 9.36 -9.55 -0.42
CA SER A 131 9.79 -8.71 0.70
C SER A 131 9.23 -7.30 0.57
N ILE A 132 8.83 -6.73 1.69
CA ILE A 132 8.56 -5.31 1.86
C ILE A 132 9.63 -4.78 2.82
N ILE A 133 10.46 -3.84 2.36
CA ILE A 133 11.53 -3.22 3.14
C ILE A 133 11.54 -1.71 2.92
N ASP A 134 12.26 -0.98 3.76
CA ASP A 134 12.51 0.45 3.54
C ASP A 134 13.27 0.77 2.25
N ALA A 135 12.83 1.87 1.62
CA ALA A 135 13.55 2.46 0.50
C ALA A 135 14.88 3.07 0.97
N PRO A 136 16.02 2.74 0.33
CA PRO A 136 17.30 3.31 0.71
C PRO A 136 17.36 4.79 0.29
N LEU A 137 17.16 5.69 1.24
CA LEU A 137 17.39 7.12 1.03
C LEU A 137 18.88 7.43 0.99
N SER A 138 19.26 8.35 0.10
CA SER A 138 20.61 8.89 0.06
C SER A 138 20.85 9.87 1.22
N THR A 139 22.11 10.02 1.62
CA THR A 139 22.49 11.03 2.61
C THR A 139 22.24 12.44 2.08
N PRO A 140 21.67 13.36 2.87
CA PRO A 140 21.56 14.77 2.52
C PRO A 140 22.90 15.40 2.13
N THR A 141 22.89 16.21 1.08
CA THR A 141 24.07 16.94 0.59
C THR A 141 24.00 18.43 0.89
N GLY A 142 25.10 19.16 0.66
CA GLY A 142 25.13 20.61 0.81
C GLY A 142 24.93 21.06 2.26
N ILE A 143 25.43 20.26 3.21
CA ILE A 143 25.39 20.60 4.63
C ILE A 143 26.24 21.84 4.85
N SER A 144 25.63 22.89 5.41
CA SER A 144 26.33 24.10 5.84
C SER A 144 25.96 24.44 7.28
N ILE A 145 26.90 25.03 8.01
CA ILE A 145 26.76 25.37 9.42
C ILE A 145 27.18 26.82 9.61
N SER A 146 26.35 27.61 10.27
CA SER A 146 26.63 29.00 10.64
C SER A 146 26.39 29.22 12.13
N VAL A 147 27.22 30.06 12.75
CA VAL A 147 27.08 30.43 14.16
C VAL A 147 26.44 31.80 14.27
N ASP A 148 25.42 31.92 15.12
CA ASP A 148 24.88 33.20 15.56
C ASP A 148 25.42 33.54 16.95
N ASN A 149 26.39 34.44 17.00
CA ASN A 149 27.00 34.87 18.26
C ASN A 149 26.10 35.78 19.09
N VAL A 150 25.02 36.34 18.53
CA VAL A 150 24.09 37.20 19.26
C VAL A 150 23.13 36.34 20.07
N THR A 151 22.59 35.29 19.47
CA THR A 151 21.68 34.36 20.15
C THR A 151 22.40 33.18 20.80
N ASN A 152 23.70 33.03 20.54
CA ASN A 152 24.55 31.91 20.98
C ASN A 152 24.17 30.57 20.34
N ASP A 153 23.63 30.57 19.12
CA ASP A 153 23.09 29.39 18.47
C ASP A 153 23.95 28.88 17.31
N ILE A 154 23.77 27.60 16.97
CA ILE A 154 24.29 27.00 15.74
C ILE A 154 23.12 26.70 14.81
N ASN A 155 23.15 27.29 13.61
CA ASN A 155 22.19 27.01 12.54
C ASN A 155 22.80 26.07 11.51
N ILE A 156 22.05 25.03 11.15
CA ILE A 156 22.45 23.98 10.22
C ILE A 156 21.48 24.00 9.05
N TYR A 157 21.99 23.85 7.83
CA TYR A 157 21.20 23.79 6.60
C TYR A 157 21.63 22.61 5.75
N TRP A 158 20.72 22.07 4.94
CA TRP A 158 21.02 20.99 3.99
C TRP A 158 20.10 21.10 2.77
N GLN A 159 20.44 20.36 1.71
CA GLN A 159 19.62 20.25 0.50
C GLN A 159 18.61 19.10 0.63
N PRO A 160 17.45 19.19 -0.06
CA PRO A 160 16.46 18.13 -0.03
C PRO A 160 16.98 16.86 -0.70
N VAL A 161 16.63 15.70 -0.15
CA VAL A 161 16.93 14.40 -0.76
C VAL A 161 15.79 13.99 -1.68
N ASN A 162 16.10 13.92 -2.97
CA ASN A 162 15.21 13.42 -4.02
C ASN A 162 15.98 12.41 -4.87
N SER A 163 15.40 11.23 -5.08
CA SER A 163 16.03 10.13 -5.80
C SER A 163 14.99 9.30 -6.55
N LEU A 164 15.46 8.32 -7.32
CA LEU A 164 14.62 7.29 -7.92
C LEU A 164 15.05 5.95 -7.35
N VAL A 165 14.08 5.17 -6.86
CA VAL A 165 14.30 3.77 -6.45
C VAL A 165 13.39 2.90 -7.29
N THR A 166 13.97 2.01 -8.09
CA THR A 166 13.23 1.15 -9.03
C THR A 166 12.28 1.91 -9.98
N GLY A 167 12.63 3.14 -10.36
CA GLY A 167 11.81 3.98 -11.23
C GLY A 167 10.71 4.78 -10.51
N TYR A 168 10.52 4.56 -9.20
CA TYR A 168 9.60 5.33 -8.37
C TYR A 168 10.31 6.53 -7.73
N PRO A 169 9.70 7.73 -7.74
CA PRO A 169 10.25 8.89 -7.04
C PRO A 169 10.27 8.65 -5.54
N LEU A 170 11.43 8.88 -4.94
CA LEU A 170 11.67 8.78 -3.51
C LEU A 170 12.21 10.11 -3.00
N SER A 171 11.44 10.77 -2.15
CA SER A 171 11.81 12.00 -1.45
C SER A 171 11.78 11.77 0.06
N ALA A 172 12.67 12.44 0.79
CA ALA A 172 12.62 12.39 2.25
C ALA A 172 11.39 13.15 2.79
N ASP A 173 10.66 12.53 3.72
CA ASP A 173 9.52 13.13 4.42
C ASP A 173 9.94 13.94 5.65
N ALA A 174 11.06 13.56 6.24
CA ALA A 174 11.66 14.18 7.41
C ALA A 174 13.18 13.99 7.43
N TYR A 175 13.82 14.74 8.31
CA TYR A 175 15.25 14.69 8.57
C TYR A 175 15.47 14.54 10.07
N ILE A 176 16.38 13.63 10.42
CA ILE A 176 16.84 13.43 11.79
C ILE A 176 18.20 14.11 11.92
N VAL A 177 18.32 15.00 12.89
CA VAL A 177 19.54 15.75 13.19
C VAL A 177 20.26 15.06 14.33
N LEU A 178 21.50 14.67 14.08
CA LEU A 178 22.36 14.00 15.03
C LEU A 178 23.55 14.89 15.40
N CYS A 179 24.03 14.74 16.63
CA CYS A 179 25.21 15.44 17.14
C CYS A 179 26.09 14.50 17.98
N SER A 180 27.40 14.63 17.84
CA SER A 180 28.40 14.04 18.72
C SER A 180 29.48 15.08 19.04
N ASP A 181 30.13 14.98 20.19
CA ASP A 181 31.33 15.76 20.54
C ASP A 181 32.62 15.11 20.02
N THR A 182 32.52 13.93 19.41
CA THR A 182 33.64 13.12 18.97
C THR A 182 33.53 12.79 17.46
N PRO A 183 34.48 13.23 16.63
CA PRO A 183 34.35 13.19 15.16
C PRO A 183 34.34 11.78 14.55
N ALA A 184 34.93 10.81 15.25
CA ALA A 184 35.21 9.46 14.77
C ALA A 184 34.40 8.38 15.50
N GLU A 185 33.35 8.76 16.21
CA GLU A 185 32.43 7.81 16.81
C GLU A 185 31.59 7.08 15.77
N ASP A 186 31.19 5.86 16.13
CA ASP A 186 30.14 5.15 15.41
C ASP A 186 28.88 6.04 15.38
N ILE A 187 28.23 6.11 14.22
CA ILE A 187 27.00 6.90 14.07
C ILE A 187 25.93 6.47 15.07
N GLU A 188 25.93 5.20 15.46
CA GLU A 188 25.00 4.65 16.45
C GLU A 188 25.15 5.32 17.84
N SER A 189 26.28 5.94 18.14
CA SER A 189 26.53 6.68 19.39
C SER A 189 26.12 8.14 19.35
N TYR A 190 25.83 8.69 18.17
CA TYR A 190 25.43 10.09 18.06
C TYR A 190 24.12 10.33 18.78
N THR A 191 24.01 11.47 19.46
CA THR A 191 22.78 11.91 20.11
C THR A 191 21.78 12.43 19.08
N VAL A 192 20.52 12.00 19.19
CA VAL A 192 19.42 12.52 18.37
C VAL A 192 18.95 13.85 18.95
N LEU A 193 19.11 14.94 18.19
CA LEU A 193 18.69 16.27 18.60
C LEU A 193 17.23 16.56 18.25
N SER A 194 16.80 16.15 17.05
CA SER A 194 15.46 16.44 16.57
C SER A 194 15.11 15.60 15.34
N MET A 195 13.80 15.55 15.05
CA MET A 195 13.26 15.11 13.78
C MET A 195 12.32 16.19 13.24
N LEU A 196 12.53 16.61 12.00
CA LEU A 196 11.78 17.73 11.43
C LEU A 196 11.63 17.62 9.91
N LYS A 197 10.66 18.32 9.35
CA LYS A 197 10.44 18.40 7.89
C LYS A 197 11.22 19.52 7.21
N ALA A 198 11.66 20.52 7.98
CA ALA A 198 12.40 21.65 7.44
C ALA A 198 13.79 21.21 6.95
N LEU A 199 14.42 22.07 6.14
CA LEU A 199 15.79 21.90 5.64
C LEU A 199 16.82 22.64 6.50
N THR A 200 16.42 22.98 7.72
CA THR A 200 17.25 23.71 8.68
C THR A 200 16.91 23.33 10.10
N TYR A 201 17.91 23.39 10.97
CA TYR A 201 17.77 23.19 12.41
C TYR A 201 18.66 24.18 13.17
N THR A 202 18.11 24.71 14.26
CA THR A 202 18.82 25.59 15.20
C THR A 202 19.12 24.83 16.48
N HIS A 203 20.40 24.57 16.74
CA HIS A 203 20.86 24.07 18.02
C HIS A 203 21.05 25.27 18.96
N LEU A 204 20.12 25.41 19.90
CA LEU A 204 20.07 26.53 20.83
C LEU A 204 21.26 26.53 21.79
N ALA A 205 21.80 27.71 22.11
CA ALA A 205 22.87 27.92 23.09
C ALA A 205 24.14 27.05 22.86
N ALA A 206 24.45 26.72 21.61
CA ALA A 206 25.52 25.80 21.23
C ALA A 206 26.74 26.47 20.58
N ALA A 207 26.79 27.79 20.42
CA ALA A 207 27.90 28.45 19.71
C ALA A 207 29.28 28.19 20.36
N ASP A 208 29.36 28.04 21.68
CA ASP A 208 30.59 27.67 22.41
C ASP A 208 31.12 26.25 22.09
N GLN A 209 30.26 25.42 21.47
CA GLN A 209 30.58 24.08 20.99
C GLN A 209 30.92 24.07 19.50
N TYR A 210 30.96 25.23 18.83
CA TYR A 210 31.36 25.30 17.45
C TYR A 210 32.80 24.79 17.26
N GLY A 211 32.99 23.90 16.29
CA GLY A 211 34.25 23.19 16.06
C GLY A 211 34.52 22.02 17.00
N LYS A 212 33.65 21.77 17.98
CA LYS A 212 33.69 20.59 18.87
C LYS A 212 32.53 19.62 18.57
N ASN A 213 31.37 20.15 18.22
CA ASN A 213 30.23 19.34 17.81
C ASN A 213 30.30 18.94 16.34
N PHE A 214 30.01 17.67 16.07
CA PHE A 214 29.92 17.06 14.75
C PHE A 214 28.48 16.70 14.47
N TYR A 215 27.96 17.23 13.36
CA TYR A 215 26.58 17.04 12.96
C TYR A 215 26.45 16.03 11.81
N ARG A 216 25.40 15.22 11.89
CA ARG A 216 24.98 14.32 10.81
C ARG A 216 23.49 14.49 10.59
N ILE A 217 23.08 14.52 9.33
CA ILE A 217 21.67 14.61 8.95
C ILE A 217 21.31 13.30 8.26
N ILE A 218 20.25 12.66 8.73
CA ILE A 218 19.72 11.43 8.13
C ILE A 218 18.39 11.78 7.48
N ALA A 219 18.26 11.42 6.20
CA ALA A 219 17.00 11.51 5.48
C ALA A 219 16.11 10.32 5.85
N PHE A 220 14.82 10.57 6.06
CA PHE A 220 13.88 9.56 6.50
C PHE A 220 12.57 9.62 5.70
N ALA A 221 12.12 8.48 5.18
CA ALA A 221 10.83 8.31 4.51
C ALA A 221 9.93 7.52 5.45
N ALA A 222 8.81 8.12 5.86
CA ALA A 222 7.88 7.51 6.80
C ALA A 222 6.52 8.22 6.82
N THR A 223 5.48 7.42 7.04
CA THR A 223 4.10 7.85 7.18
C THR A 223 3.92 8.71 8.43
N GLY A 224 2.74 9.33 8.52
CA GLY A 224 2.30 10.05 9.70
C GLY A 224 2.46 9.27 11.01
N ASN A 225 2.19 7.97 11.02
CA ASN A 225 2.16 7.20 12.26
C ASN A 225 3.57 6.92 12.79
N VAL A 226 4.47 6.42 11.95
CA VAL A 226 5.87 6.15 12.32
C VAL A 226 6.55 7.45 12.77
N ARG A 227 6.38 8.53 12.02
CA ARG A 227 6.88 9.85 12.41
C ARG A 227 6.31 10.30 13.75
N THR A 228 5.01 10.18 13.97
CA THR A 228 4.39 10.58 15.25
C THR A 228 4.94 9.75 16.42
N ALA A 229 5.20 8.46 16.21
CA ALA A 229 5.80 7.58 17.20
C ALA A 229 7.25 7.98 17.55
N ILE A 230 8.06 8.36 16.55
CA ILE A 230 9.42 8.88 16.76
C ILE A 230 9.39 10.20 17.50
N GLN A 231 8.51 11.14 17.09
CA GLN A 231 8.37 12.43 17.75
C GLN A 231 7.97 12.26 19.22
N THR A 232 6.97 11.42 19.48
CA THR A 232 6.51 11.11 20.85
C THR A 232 7.65 10.54 21.70
N LYS A 233 8.48 9.66 21.11
CA LYS A 233 9.62 9.05 21.81
C LYS A 233 10.69 10.08 22.17
N LEU A 234 10.97 11.03 21.27
CA LEU A 234 11.87 12.16 21.54
C LEU A 234 11.31 13.06 22.63
N ASP A 235 10.02 13.40 22.56
CA ASP A 235 9.36 14.28 23.54
C ASP A 235 9.35 13.68 24.96
N GLN A 236 9.40 12.35 25.08
CA GLN A 236 9.44 11.62 26.35
C GLN A 236 10.85 11.49 26.95
N THR A 237 11.91 11.83 26.21
CA THR A 237 13.30 11.65 26.62
C THR A 237 14.12 12.96 26.69
N PRO A 238 13.56 14.08 27.21
CA PRO A 238 14.27 15.37 27.17
C PRO A 238 15.50 15.42 28.08
N GLU A 239 15.52 14.65 29.17
CA GLU A 239 16.64 14.63 30.14
C GLU A 239 17.67 13.54 29.88
N THR A 240 17.34 12.55 29.04
CA THR A 240 18.21 11.43 28.67
C THR A 240 18.17 11.28 27.15
N PRO A 241 18.96 12.11 26.44
CA PRO A 241 18.94 12.12 24.98
C PRO A 241 19.22 10.73 24.42
N LEU A 242 18.39 10.32 23.48
CA LEU A 242 18.53 9.02 22.82
C LEU A 242 19.72 9.04 21.88
N THR A 243 20.47 7.95 21.88
CA THR A 243 21.45 7.68 20.83
C THR A 243 20.75 7.26 19.54
N TRP A 244 21.44 7.42 18.41
CA TRP A 244 20.92 6.98 17.12
C TRP A 244 20.68 5.46 17.10
N GLY A 245 21.52 4.65 17.76
CA GLY A 245 21.33 3.21 17.86
C GLY A 245 20.05 2.81 18.60
N GLU A 246 19.74 3.50 19.70
CA GLU A 246 18.48 3.29 20.42
C GLU A 246 17.27 3.73 19.58
N MET A 247 17.38 4.87 18.89
CA MET A 247 16.32 5.36 18.02
C MET A 247 16.08 4.42 16.83
N LYS A 248 17.14 3.94 16.19
CA LYS A 248 17.09 2.99 15.08
C LYS A 248 16.45 1.67 15.52
N ALA A 249 16.85 1.12 16.68
CA ALA A 249 16.22 -0.07 17.23
C ALA A 249 14.72 0.12 17.51
N TYR A 250 14.33 1.31 17.99
CA TYR A 250 12.92 1.67 18.18
C TYR A 250 12.17 1.77 16.85
N ILE A 251 12.77 2.39 15.82
CA ILE A 251 12.20 2.50 14.47
C ILE A 251 11.99 1.11 13.85
N ASP A 252 12.98 0.22 13.97
CA ASP A 252 12.88 -1.15 13.46
C ASP A 252 11.73 -1.91 14.15
N LEU A 253 11.54 -1.71 15.46
CA LEU A 253 10.47 -2.34 16.22
C LEU A 253 9.08 -1.88 15.76
N ILE A 254 8.87 -0.58 15.58
CA ILE A 254 7.58 -0.06 15.11
C ILE A 254 7.29 -0.47 13.65
N LYS A 255 8.33 -0.59 12.81
CA LYS A 255 8.19 -0.99 11.41
C LYS A 255 7.92 -2.48 11.21
N ARG A 256 8.40 -3.36 12.09
CA ARG A 256 8.06 -4.80 12.05
C ARG A 256 6.65 -5.11 12.56
N GLY A 257 5.95 -4.11 13.07
CA GLY A 257 4.72 -4.27 13.84
C GLY A 257 5.05 -4.80 15.25
N ASN A 258 4.40 -4.25 16.27
CA ASN A 258 4.52 -4.76 17.64
C ASN A 258 4.20 -6.26 17.66
N GLN A 259 5.23 -7.12 17.68
CA GLN A 259 5.08 -8.54 17.98
C GLN A 259 4.74 -8.74 19.45
#